data_AF-A0A7S3H9U6-F1
#
_entry.id   AF-A0A7S3H9U6-F1
#
_cell.length_a   1.000
_cell.length_b   1.000
_cell.length_c   1.000
_cell.angle_alpha   90.00
_cell.angle_beta   90.00
_cell.angle_gamma   90.00
#
_symmetry.space_group_name_H-M   'P 1'
#
loop_
_entity.id
_entity.type
_entity.pdbx_description
1 polymer ?
#
loop_
_entity_poly.entity_id
_entity_poly.type
_entity_poly.pdbx_seq_one_letter_code
_entity_poly.pdbx_strand_id
1 'polypeptide(L)'
;ELSEEDRIFVNNGGTPPPTEAPGGIAGTGVSVSFVQIDSQVAPPPPPATAEAYKAAGEESGGVIAMMDLLVNDITKEMTTAEAEEKVAQGNYGAMMADSSEKRAMDSKSLTDREGAKADMQAELEKSESEKTSAGKELMVLEQYMAALHAECDWLLQYFEVRKQARADEIDSLGKAKAVLSGADFSLIQRNARARKFLHH
;
A
#
# COMPACT_ATOMS: atom_id res chain seq x y z
N GLU A 1 18.58 -29.70 28.07
CA GLU A 1 17.98 -28.50 27.45
C GLU A 1 19.12 -27.65 26.88
N LEU A 2 19.02 -27.17 25.64
CA LEU A 2 20.05 -26.29 25.06
C LEU A 2 19.96 -24.90 25.71
N SER A 3 21.11 -24.29 26.02
CA SER A 3 21.14 -22.91 26.54
C SER A 3 20.74 -21.90 25.46
N GLU A 4 20.43 -20.66 25.85
CA GLU A 4 20.03 -19.61 24.92
C GLU A 4 21.13 -19.30 23.88
N GLU A 5 22.40 -19.40 24.24
CA GLU A 5 23.50 -19.23 23.27
C GLU A 5 23.56 -20.37 22.24
N ASP A 6 23.27 -21.61 22.65
CA ASP A 6 23.26 -22.77 21.76
C ASP A 6 22.07 -22.75 20.80
N ARG A 7 20.93 -22.17 21.21
CA ARG A 7 19.77 -21.97 20.33
C ARG A 7 20.06 -20.97 19.21
N ILE A 8 20.81 -19.90 19.49
CA ILE A 8 21.18 -18.89 18.49
C ILE A 8 22.14 -19.50 17.46
N PHE A 9 23.06 -20.35 17.91
CA PHE A 9 24.01 -21.03 17.02
C PHE A 9 23.33 -22.03 16.07
N VAL A 10 22.36 -22.81 16.56
CA VAL A 10 21.58 -23.74 15.73
C VAL A 10 20.67 -22.99 14.74
N ASN A 11 20.10 -21.86 15.14
CA ASN A 11 19.23 -21.05 14.27
C ASN A 11 19.99 -20.33 13.14
N ASN A 12 21.31 -20.14 13.30
CA ASN A 12 22.22 -19.59 12.29
C ASN A 12 22.91 -20.68 11.43
N GLY A 13 22.46 -21.93 11.50
CA GLY A 13 22.92 -23.03 10.62
C GLY A 13 24.14 -23.81 11.12
N GLY A 14 24.52 -23.67 12.40
CA GLY A 14 25.55 -24.49 13.03
C GLY A 14 25.01 -25.84 13.51
N THR A 15 25.78 -26.93 13.35
CA THR A 15 25.44 -28.24 13.93
C THR A 15 25.77 -28.26 15.43
N PRO A 16 24.87 -28.75 16.30
CA PRO A 16 25.10 -28.78 17.75
C PRO A 16 26.29 -29.69 18.12
N PRO A 17 26.98 -29.41 19.24
CA PRO A 17 28.08 -30.25 19.70
C PRO A 17 27.61 -31.69 19.98
N PRO A 18 28.44 -32.72 19.68
CA PRO A 18 28.07 -34.11 19.89
C PRO A 18 27.88 -34.39 21.38
N THR A 19 26.74 -35.00 21.72
CA THR A 19 26.41 -35.45 23.09
C THR A 19 27.31 -36.62 23.49
N GLU A 20 27.96 -36.55 24.65
CA GLU A 20 28.76 -37.65 25.19
C GLU A 20 27.88 -38.89 25.48
N ALA A 21 28.36 -40.07 25.09
CA ALA A 21 27.65 -41.33 25.27
C ALA A 21 27.47 -41.65 26.77
N PRO A 22 26.26 -42.04 27.23
CA PRO A 22 26.04 -42.41 28.62
C PRO A 22 26.84 -43.67 28.98
N GLY A 23 27.78 -43.53 29.90
CA GLY A 23 28.43 -44.66 30.55
C GLY A 23 27.40 -45.47 31.35
N GLY A 24 27.52 -46.81 31.24
CA GLY A 24 27.05 -47.85 32.15
C GLY A 24 25.81 -47.59 33.02
N ILE A 25 24.78 -48.42 32.85
CA ILE A 25 23.61 -48.49 33.72
C ILE A 25 23.99 -48.64 35.21
N ALA A 26 23.84 -47.57 35.97
CA ALA A 26 23.88 -47.60 37.42
C ALA A 26 22.56 -48.20 37.94
N GLY A 27 22.63 -49.24 38.79
CA GLY A 27 21.48 -49.73 39.57
C GLY A 27 21.00 -51.15 39.29
N THR A 28 21.58 -51.90 38.35
CA THR A 28 21.31 -53.34 38.20
C THR A 28 22.52 -54.11 38.72
N GLY A 29 22.42 -54.68 39.93
CA GLY A 29 23.45 -55.51 40.56
C GLY A 29 23.69 -56.86 39.87
N VAL A 30 23.81 -56.88 38.54
CA VAL A 30 24.18 -58.05 37.75
C VAL A 30 25.70 -58.13 37.73
N SER A 31 26.25 -58.81 38.73
CA SER A 31 27.59 -59.37 38.65
C SER A 31 27.60 -60.43 37.55
N VAL A 32 28.44 -60.24 36.53
CA VAL A 32 28.86 -61.33 35.65
C VAL A 32 29.76 -62.28 36.45
N SER A 33 29.14 -63.10 37.30
CA SER A 33 29.77 -64.27 37.91
C SER A 33 29.75 -65.41 36.89
N PHE A 34 30.76 -65.46 36.03
CA PHE A 34 31.09 -66.70 35.31
C PHE A 34 32.31 -67.35 35.96
N VAL A 35 32.07 -68.02 37.10
CA VAL A 35 32.99 -68.98 37.70
C VAL A 35 32.45 -70.36 37.33
N GLN A 36 33.03 -70.98 36.30
CA GLN A 36 32.94 -72.43 36.10
C GLN A 36 34.32 -73.02 36.37
N ILE A 37 34.42 -73.69 37.53
CA ILE A 37 35.54 -74.53 37.93
C ILE A 37 35.27 -75.93 37.34
N ASP A 38 36.31 -76.46 36.68
CA ASP A 38 36.81 -77.84 36.77
C ASP A 38 36.80 -78.75 35.53
N SER A 39 37.94 -79.45 35.46
CA SER A 39 38.26 -80.75 34.86
C SER A 39 38.16 -81.00 33.34
N GLN A 40 39.36 -81.05 32.74
CA GLN A 40 39.69 -81.86 31.58
C GLN A 40 39.27 -83.33 31.77
N VAL A 41 38.30 -83.83 31.00
CA VAL A 41 38.29 -85.18 30.39
C VAL A 41 37.37 -85.14 29.17
N ALA A 42 37.89 -85.46 27.98
CA ALA A 42 37.08 -85.61 26.77
C ALA A 42 36.24 -86.92 26.84
N PRO A 43 34.91 -86.87 26.70
CA PRO A 43 34.09 -88.08 26.61
C PRO A 43 34.28 -88.77 25.23
N PRO A 44 34.28 -90.11 25.16
CA PRO A 44 34.50 -90.87 23.94
C PRO A 44 33.42 -90.62 22.87
N PRO A 45 33.74 -90.75 21.56
CA PRO A 45 32.84 -90.37 20.48
C PRO A 45 31.58 -91.24 20.46
N PRO A 46 30.39 -90.64 20.25
CA PRO A 46 29.13 -91.37 20.21
C PRO A 46 29.01 -92.27 18.96
N PRO A 47 28.39 -93.46 19.09
CA PRO A 47 28.23 -94.42 18.00
C PRO A 47 27.26 -93.92 16.91
N ALA A 48 27.52 -94.35 15.68
CA ALA A 48 26.76 -93.99 14.48
C ALA A 48 25.40 -94.69 14.43
N THR A 49 24.32 -93.95 14.68
CA THR A 49 22.92 -94.12 14.22
C THR A 49 22.14 -92.92 14.79
N ALA A 50 21.24 -92.20 14.14
CA ALA A 50 20.40 -92.45 12.98
C ALA A 50 20.00 -91.09 12.38
N GLU A 51 19.64 -91.13 11.09
CA GLU A 51 18.94 -90.07 10.35
C GLU A 51 19.74 -88.78 10.13
N ALA A 52 20.40 -88.73 8.97
CA ALA A 52 20.79 -87.49 8.34
C ALA A 52 19.60 -86.52 8.38
N TYR A 53 19.80 -85.39 9.04
CA TYR A 53 18.97 -84.20 8.93
C TYR A 53 18.56 -84.04 7.46
N LYS A 54 17.28 -84.28 7.14
CA LYS A 54 16.72 -83.85 5.86
C LYS A 54 16.85 -82.33 5.88
N ALA A 55 17.85 -81.82 5.18
CA ALA A 55 17.94 -80.40 4.91
C ALA A 55 16.60 -79.96 4.33
N ALA A 56 15.89 -79.07 5.03
CA ALA A 56 14.69 -78.38 4.55
C ALA A 56 15.07 -77.40 3.43
N GLY A 57 15.71 -77.92 2.38
CA GLY A 57 16.25 -77.14 1.27
C GLY A 57 15.14 -76.52 0.40
N GLU A 58 13.95 -77.12 0.37
CA GLU A 58 12.81 -76.60 -0.39
C GLU A 58 12.02 -75.51 0.35
N GLU A 59 11.87 -75.55 1.69
CA GLU A 59 11.13 -74.53 2.44
C GLU A 59 11.95 -73.23 2.67
N SER A 60 13.27 -73.35 2.75
CA SER A 60 14.17 -72.21 3.00
C SER A 60 14.26 -71.26 1.80
N GLY A 61 14.10 -71.78 0.56
CA GLY A 61 14.13 -70.98 -0.66
C GLY A 61 12.96 -70.00 -0.79
N GLY A 62 11.78 -70.38 -0.29
CA GLY A 62 10.60 -69.50 -0.29
C GLY A 62 10.74 -68.32 0.68
N VAL A 63 11.32 -68.55 1.86
CA VAL A 63 11.59 -67.48 2.85
C VAL A 63 12.67 -66.54 2.35
N ILE A 64 13.74 -67.06 1.73
CA ILE A 64 14.80 -66.23 1.11
C ILE A 64 14.22 -65.39 -0.03
N ALA A 65 13.37 -65.96 -0.90
CA ALA A 65 12.70 -65.21 -1.95
C ALA A 65 11.78 -64.10 -1.40
N MET A 66 11.09 -64.34 -0.28
CA MET A 66 10.27 -63.31 0.37
C MET A 66 11.14 -62.21 1.00
N MET A 67 12.30 -62.56 1.57
CA MET A 67 13.29 -61.58 2.05
C MET A 67 13.86 -60.74 0.89
N ASP A 68 14.20 -61.35 -0.24
CA ASP A 68 14.67 -60.65 -1.44
C ASP A 68 13.60 -59.72 -2.02
N LEU A 69 12.33 -60.10 -1.95
CA LEU A 69 11.20 -59.26 -2.37
C LEU A 69 11.04 -58.05 -1.44
N LEU A 70 11.13 -58.25 -0.11
CA LEU A 70 11.14 -57.14 0.86
C LEU A 70 12.35 -56.21 0.65
N VAL A 71 13.54 -56.75 0.40
CA VAL A 71 14.74 -55.93 0.14
C VAL A 71 14.54 -55.09 -1.12
N ASN A 72 13.99 -55.66 -2.19
CA ASN A 72 13.70 -54.92 -3.41
C ASN A 72 12.62 -53.84 -3.20
N ASP A 73 11.54 -54.16 -2.46
CA ASP A 73 10.49 -53.19 -2.15
C ASP A 73 11.03 -52.03 -1.30
N ILE A 74 11.78 -52.30 -0.24
CA ILE A 74 12.42 -51.27 0.60
C ILE A 74 13.40 -50.42 -0.23
N THR A 75 14.19 -51.04 -1.11
CA THR A 75 15.13 -50.29 -1.98
C THR A 75 14.38 -49.38 -2.95
N LYS A 76 13.25 -49.84 -3.49
CA LYS A 76 12.40 -49.06 -4.37
C LYS A 76 11.72 -47.91 -3.62
N GLU A 77 11.18 -48.17 -2.43
CA GLU A 77 10.58 -47.15 -1.56
C GLU A 77 11.58 -46.08 -1.14
N MET A 78 12.82 -46.46 -0.77
CA MET A 78 13.90 -45.50 -0.50
C MET A 78 14.17 -44.61 -1.70
N THR A 79 14.29 -45.20 -2.89
CA THR A 79 14.57 -44.43 -4.12
C THR A 79 13.44 -43.45 -4.43
N THR A 80 12.18 -43.85 -4.25
CA THR A 80 11.03 -42.96 -4.44
C THR A 80 10.98 -41.85 -3.39
N ALA A 81 11.23 -42.18 -2.12
CA ALA A 81 11.23 -41.21 -1.03
C ALA A 81 12.35 -40.17 -1.21
N GLU A 82 13.56 -40.58 -1.61
CA GLU A 82 14.66 -39.67 -1.92
C GLU A 82 14.32 -38.73 -3.10
N ALA A 83 13.67 -39.25 -4.14
CA ALA A 83 13.24 -38.45 -5.28
C ALA A 83 12.16 -37.43 -4.89
N GLU A 84 11.15 -37.86 -4.11
CA GLU A 84 10.09 -36.99 -3.59
C GLU A 84 10.65 -35.90 -2.68
N GLU A 85 11.57 -36.25 -1.78
CA GLU A 85 12.19 -35.28 -0.87
C GLU A 85 13.04 -34.25 -1.63
N LYS A 86 13.78 -34.67 -2.66
CA LYS A 86 14.53 -33.75 -3.51
C LYS A 86 13.61 -32.78 -4.26
N VAL A 87 12.48 -33.27 -4.78
CA VAL A 87 11.46 -32.42 -5.41
C VAL A 87 10.83 -31.47 -4.39
N ALA A 88 10.48 -31.97 -3.21
CA ALA A 88 9.90 -31.17 -2.14
C ALA A 88 10.84 -30.05 -1.67
N GLN A 89 12.14 -30.34 -1.46
CA GLN A 89 13.13 -29.32 -1.15
C GLN A 89 13.27 -28.28 -2.26
N GLY A 90 13.28 -28.71 -3.53
CA GLY A 90 13.31 -27.79 -4.67
C GLY A 90 12.10 -26.85 -4.70
N ASN A 91 10.90 -27.40 -4.53
CA ASN A 91 9.66 -26.63 -4.49
C ASN A 91 9.63 -25.66 -3.30
N TYR A 92 10.13 -26.07 -2.14
CA TYR A 92 10.24 -25.20 -0.97
C TYR A 92 11.20 -24.03 -1.24
N GLY A 93 12.37 -24.30 -1.82
CA GLY A 93 13.33 -23.26 -2.19
C GLY A 93 12.75 -22.26 -3.19
N ALA A 94 12.06 -22.75 -4.22
CA ALA A 94 11.37 -21.91 -5.20
C ALA A 94 10.27 -21.07 -4.56
N MET A 95 9.40 -21.68 -3.74
CA MET A 95 8.35 -20.97 -3.02
C MET A 95 8.91 -19.87 -2.12
N MET A 96 10.03 -20.12 -1.43
CA MET A 96 10.66 -19.14 -0.56
C MET A 96 11.27 -17.97 -1.35
N ALA A 97 11.89 -18.25 -2.49
CA ALA A 97 12.40 -17.23 -3.40
C ALA A 97 11.27 -16.35 -3.95
N ASP A 98 10.22 -16.97 -4.52
CA ASP A 98 9.05 -16.27 -5.06
C ASP A 98 8.33 -15.44 -3.99
N SER A 99 8.20 -15.98 -2.78
CA SER A 99 7.59 -15.26 -1.65
C SER A 99 8.42 -14.05 -1.22
N SER A 100 9.75 -14.17 -1.27
CA SER A 100 10.64 -13.07 -0.95
C SER A 100 10.53 -11.95 -2.00
N GLU A 101 10.56 -12.31 -3.28
CA GLU A 101 10.40 -11.37 -4.39
C GLU A 101 9.03 -10.68 -4.34
N LYS A 102 7.95 -11.44 -4.14
CA LYS A 102 6.61 -10.89 -3.96
C LYS A 102 6.55 -9.89 -2.81
N ARG A 103 7.10 -10.22 -1.64
CA ARG A 103 7.12 -9.28 -0.51
C ARG A 103 7.84 -7.98 -0.87
N ALA A 104 8.98 -8.05 -1.55
CA ALA A 104 9.71 -6.86 -1.98
C ALA A 104 8.90 -6.01 -2.98
N MET A 105 8.27 -6.65 -3.97
CA MET A 105 7.41 -5.97 -4.94
C MET A 105 6.18 -5.34 -4.30
N ASP A 106 5.50 -6.08 -3.42
CA ASP A 106 4.30 -5.61 -2.73
C ASP A 106 4.62 -4.44 -1.79
N SER A 107 5.73 -4.50 -1.05
CA SER A 107 6.20 -3.39 -0.22
C SER A 107 6.48 -2.14 -1.06
N LYS A 108 7.17 -2.29 -2.20
CA LYS A 108 7.43 -1.16 -3.11
C LYS A 108 6.13 -0.58 -3.67
N SER A 109 5.24 -1.43 -4.19
CA SER A 109 3.94 -1.00 -4.71
C SER A 109 3.09 -0.30 -3.65
N LEU A 110 3.14 -0.75 -2.40
CA LEU A 110 2.44 -0.10 -1.30
C LEU A 110 2.98 1.31 -1.04
N THR A 111 4.30 1.47 -0.93
CA THR A 111 4.92 2.80 -0.78
C THR A 111 4.61 3.73 -1.95
N ASP A 112 4.71 3.24 -3.19
CA ASP A 112 4.40 4.04 -4.38
C ASP A 112 2.93 4.50 -4.39
N ARG A 113 2.00 3.61 -4.02
CA ARG A 113 0.57 3.92 -3.93
C ARG A 113 0.23 4.87 -2.78
N GLU A 114 0.89 4.72 -1.64
CA GLU A 114 0.73 5.63 -0.50
C GLU A 114 1.24 7.03 -0.83
N GLY A 115 2.39 7.13 -1.51
CA GLY A 115 2.91 8.40 -2.02
C GLY A 115 1.93 9.07 -2.99
N ALA A 116 1.50 8.34 -4.02
CA ALA A 116 0.53 8.85 -5.00
C ALA A 116 -0.79 9.27 -4.34
N LYS A 117 -1.26 8.52 -3.34
CA LYS A 117 -2.46 8.87 -2.57
C LYS A 117 -2.27 10.18 -1.80
N ALA A 118 -1.13 10.35 -1.12
CA ALA A 118 -0.83 11.57 -0.38
C ALA A 118 -0.79 12.79 -1.31
N ASP A 119 -0.13 12.67 -2.46
CA ASP A 119 -0.06 13.75 -3.46
C ASP A 119 -1.45 14.12 -4.00
N MET A 120 -2.27 13.12 -4.33
CA MET A 120 -3.65 13.36 -4.79
C MET A 120 -4.52 14.01 -3.71
N GLN A 121 -4.35 13.62 -2.43
CA GLN A 121 -5.09 14.23 -1.32
C GLN A 121 -4.68 15.70 -1.13
N ALA A 122 -3.38 16.01 -1.23
CA ALA A 122 -2.88 17.38 -1.14
C ALA A 122 -3.42 18.27 -2.29
N GLU A 123 -3.42 17.76 -3.53
CA GLU A 123 -3.95 18.51 -4.68
C GLU A 123 -5.48 18.72 -4.57
N LEU A 124 -6.19 17.73 -4.03
CA LEU A 124 -7.63 17.84 -3.78
C LEU A 124 -7.94 18.92 -2.74
N GLU A 125 -7.24 18.93 -1.61
CA GLU A 125 -7.42 19.93 -0.55
C GLU A 125 -7.09 21.35 -1.07
N LYS A 126 -5.99 21.48 -1.82
CA LYS A 126 -5.63 22.73 -2.47
C LYS A 126 -6.72 23.21 -3.42
N SER A 127 -7.21 22.33 -4.30
CA SER A 127 -8.27 22.65 -5.27
C SER A 127 -9.58 23.06 -4.58
N GLU A 128 -9.93 22.43 -3.46
CA GLU A 128 -11.13 22.75 -2.69
C GLU A 128 -11.01 24.12 -2.00
N SER A 129 -9.83 24.44 -1.46
CA SER A 129 -9.51 25.76 -0.90
C SER A 129 -9.54 26.86 -1.95
N GLU A 130 -8.94 26.62 -3.12
CA GLU A 130 -8.95 27.54 -4.26
C GLU A 130 -10.37 27.79 -4.76
N LYS A 131 -11.17 26.74 -4.92
CA LYS A 131 -12.59 26.84 -5.31
C LYS A 131 -13.39 27.67 -4.31
N THR A 132 -13.18 27.45 -3.01
CA THR A 132 -13.88 28.20 -1.96
C THR A 132 -13.49 29.68 -1.98
N SER A 133 -12.20 29.97 -2.13
CA SER A 133 -11.69 31.34 -2.23
C SER A 133 -12.21 32.04 -3.48
N ALA A 134 -12.12 31.41 -4.65
CA ALA A 134 -12.65 31.94 -5.90
C ALA A 134 -14.17 32.16 -5.83
N GLY A 135 -14.93 31.27 -5.17
CA GLY A 135 -16.35 31.45 -4.93
C GLY A 135 -16.68 32.69 -4.09
N LYS A 136 -15.89 32.97 -3.05
CA LYS A 136 -16.04 34.19 -2.24
C LYS A 136 -15.72 35.44 -3.05
N GLU A 137 -14.62 35.44 -3.80
CA GLU A 137 -14.24 36.55 -4.68
C GLU A 137 -15.34 36.84 -5.72
N LEU A 138 -15.92 35.79 -6.30
CA LEU A 138 -17.02 35.92 -7.26
C LEU A 138 -18.25 36.58 -6.63
N MET A 139 -18.65 36.17 -5.42
CA MET A 139 -19.76 36.80 -4.71
C MET A 139 -19.50 38.28 -4.40
N VAL A 140 -18.28 38.62 -3.98
CA VAL A 140 -17.88 40.02 -3.72
C VAL A 140 -17.91 40.83 -5.01
N LEU A 141 -17.41 40.28 -6.11
CA LEU A 141 -17.43 40.95 -7.40
C LEU A 141 -18.86 41.19 -7.91
N GLU A 142 -19.77 40.21 -7.75
CA GLU A 142 -21.19 40.39 -8.09
C GLU A 142 -21.84 41.50 -7.27
N GLN A 143 -21.56 41.58 -5.96
CA GLN A 143 -22.06 42.67 -5.11
C GLN A 143 -21.49 44.02 -5.56
N TYR A 144 -20.21 44.07 -5.90
CA TYR A 144 -19.56 45.29 -6.41
C TYR A 144 -20.18 45.74 -7.73
N MET A 145 -20.43 44.81 -8.66
CA MET A 145 -21.13 45.11 -9.92
C MET A 145 -22.53 45.65 -9.68
N ALA A 146 -23.30 45.06 -8.75
CA ALA A 146 -24.64 45.54 -8.41
C ALA A 146 -24.61 46.96 -7.81
N ALA A 147 -23.66 47.24 -6.92
CA ALA A 147 -23.46 48.58 -6.37
C ALA A 147 -23.09 49.60 -7.46
N LEU A 148 -22.19 49.21 -8.39
CA LEU A 148 -21.79 50.08 -9.49
C LEU A 148 -22.96 50.38 -10.44
N HIS A 149 -23.79 49.39 -10.77
CA HIS A 149 -25.02 49.64 -11.55
C HIS A 149 -25.95 50.60 -10.83
N ALA A 150 -26.15 50.46 -9.52
CA ALA A 150 -27.01 51.37 -8.75
C ALA A 150 -26.52 52.84 -8.82
N GLU A 151 -25.20 53.06 -8.78
CA GLU A 151 -24.61 54.40 -8.90
C GLU A 151 -24.62 54.92 -10.34
N CYS A 152 -24.15 54.11 -11.29
CA CYS A 152 -23.99 54.49 -12.68
C CYS A 152 -25.32 54.67 -13.40
N ASP A 153 -26.32 53.81 -13.17
CA ASP A 153 -27.61 53.88 -13.87
C ASP A 153 -28.33 55.18 -13.53
N TRP A 154 -28.30 55.58 -12.26
CA TRP A 154 -28.82 56.88 -11.84
C TRP A 154 -28.02 58.03 -12.47
N LEU A 155 -26.70 57.91 -12.58
CA LEU A 155 -25.88 58.92 -13.24
C LEU A 155 -26.24 59.05 -14.73
N LEU A 156 -26.45 57.94 -15.43
CA LEU A 156 -26.77 57.91 -16.85
C LEU A 156 -28.19 58.42 -17.12
N GLN A 157 -29.18 58.00 -16.31
CA GLN A 157 -30.58 58.41 -16.47
C GLN A 157 -30.76 59.94 -16.44
N TYR A 158 -30.04 60.63 -15.55
CA TYR A 158 -30.17 62.08 -15.37
C TYR A 158 -29.00 62.87 -15.99
N PHE A 159 -28.11 62.23 -16.74
CA PHE A 159 -26.96 62.90 -17.35
C PHE A 159 -27.40 64.02 -18.30
N GLU A 160 -28.31 63.72 -19.24
CA GLU A 160 -28.76 64.71 -20.23
C GLU A 160 -29.54 65.87 -19.60
N VAL A 161 -30.39 65.60 -18.61
CA VAL A 161 -31.10 66.66 -17.87
C VAL A 161 -30.12 67.57 -17.14
N ARG A 162 -29.11 67.01 -16.47
CA ARG A 162 -28.06 67.80 -15.81
C ARG A 162 -27.21 68.59 -16.79
N LYS A 163 -26.91 68.01 -17.95
CA LYS A 163 -26.15 68.68 -19.01
C LYS A 163 -26.94 69.87 -19.58
N GLN A 164 -28.23 69.69 -19.85
CA GLN A 164 -29.09 70.78 -20.31
C GLN A 164 -29.23 71.87 -19.25
N ALA A 165 -29.48 71.51 -17.98
CA ALA A 165 -29.59 72.48 -16.90
C ALA A 165 -28.30 73.31 -16.71
N ARG A 166 -27.11 72.69 -16.86
CA ARG A 166 -25.83 73.42 -16.85
C ARG A 166 -25.69 74.34 -18.06
N ALA A 167 -26.13 73.93 -19.25
CA ALA A 167 -26.10 74.79 -20.43
C ALA A 167 -27.03 76.01 -20.27
N ASP A 168 -28.23 75.80 -19.73
CA ASP A 168 -29.18 76.87 -19.41
C ASP A 168 -28.64 77.82 -18.34
N GLU A 169 -27.95 77.28 -17.32
CA GLU A 169 -27.27 78.08 -16.30
C GLU A 169 -26.17 78.96 -16.92
N ILE A 170 -25.31 78.40 -17.79
CA ILE A 170 -24.26 79.13 -18.50
C ILE A 170 -24.85 80.28 -19.34
N ASP A 171 -25.93 80.01 -20.09
CA ASP A 171 -26.62 81.05 -20.87
C ASP A 171 -27.21 82.14 -19.97
N SER A 172 -27.82 81.77 -18.84
CA SER A 172 -28.38 82.71 -17.87
C SER A 172 -27.29 83.60 -17.25
N LEU A 173 -26.13 83.03 -16.91
CA LEU A 173 -24.98 83.76 -16.39
C LEU A 173 -24.36 84.68 -17.46
N GLY A 174 -24.32 84.22 -18.72
CA GLY A 174 -23.89 85.03 -19.86
C GLY A 174 -24.80 86.25 -20.06
N LYS A 175 -26.12 86.05 -20.02
CA LYS A 175 -27.12 87.14 -20.08
C LYS A 175 -26.97 88.10 -18.92
N ALA A 176 -26.83 87.62 -17.69
CA ALA A 176 -26.62 88.46 -16.50
C ALA A 176 -25.35 89.31 -16.63
N LYS A 177 -24.24 88.73 -17.12
CA LYS A 177 -23.00 89.46 -17.38
C LYS A 177 -23.19 90.54 -18.45
N ALA A 178 -23.91 90.24 -19.53
CA ALA A 178 -24.18 91.19 -20.60
C ALA A 178 -25.05 92.37 -20.12
N VAL A 179 -26.07 92.12 -19.28
CA VAL A 179 -26.85 93.18 -18.61
C VAL A 179 -25.96 94.09 -17.77
N LEU A 180 -25.09 93.51 -16.94
CA LEU A 180 -24.13 94.28 -16.13
C LEU A 180 -23.11 95.04 -16.98
N SER A 181 -22.86 94.60 -18.20
CA SER A 181 -21.98 95.26 -19.19
C SER A 181 -22.73 96.27 -20.09
N GLY A 182 -24.01 96.55 -19.81
CA GLY A 182 -24.80 97.57 -20.50
C GLY A 182 -25.68 97.08 -21.66
N ALA A 183 -25.81 95.78 -21.89
CA ALA A 183 -26.75 95.24 -22.89
C ALA A 183 -28.19 95.20 -22.33
N ASP A 184 -29.12 95.90 -22.99
CA ASP A 184 -30.53 95.95 -22.56
C ASP A 184 -31.36 94.84 -23.23
N PHE A 185 -31.71 93.80 -22.46
CA PHE A 185 -32.59 92.72 -22.92
C PHE A 185 -34.07 92.93 -22.55
N SER A 186 -34.42 94.03 -21.87
CA SER A 186 -35.80 94.32 -21.42
C SER A 186 -36.76 94.65 -22.57
N LEU A 187 -36.23 95.09 -23.71
CA LEU A 187 -37.03 95.59 -24.85
C LEU A 187 -37.45 94.52 -25.86
N ILE A 188 -36.83 93.33 -25.85
CA ILE A 188 -37.17 92.24 -26.78
C ILE A 188 -38.56 91.66 -26.48
N GLN A 189 -38.94 91.55 -25.21
CA GLN A 189 -40.24 91.01 -24.81
C GLN A 189 -41.40 92.00 -25.07
N ARG A 190 -41.13 93.33 -25.01
CA ARG A 190 -42.12 94.37 -25.32
C ARG A 190 -42.40 94.49 -26.82
N ASN A 191 -41.39 94.33 -27.67
CA ASN A 191 -41.53 94.52 -29.11
C ASN A 191 -42.31 93.38 -29.82
N ALA A 192 -42.25 92.15 -29.29
CA ALA A 192 -43.03 91.01 -29.80
C ALA A 192 -44.54 91.15 -29.51
N ARG A 193 -44.91 91.77 -28.38
CA ARG A 193 -46.31 92.02 -28.01
C ARG A 193 -46.94 93.17 -28.81
N ALA A 194 -46.14 94.20 -29.13
CA ALA A 194 -46.59 95.33 -29.94
C ALA A 194 -46.91 94.93 -31.39
N ARG A 195 -46.08 94.09 -32.03
CA ARG A 195 -46.34 93.64 -33.42
C ARG A 195 -47.59 92.76 -33.58
N LYS A 196 -47.97 92.00 -32.54
CA LYS A 196 -49.20 91.19 -32.57
C LYS A 196 -50.47 92.04 -32.44
N PHE A 197 -50.35 93.28 -31.96
CA PHE A 197 -51.46 94.22 -31.83
C PHE A 197 -51.67 95.12 -33.06
N LEU A 198 -50.73 95.12 -34.01
CA LEU A 198 -50.73 95.96 -35.21
C LEU A 198 -51.15 95.21 -36.49
N HIS A 199 -51.65 93.98 -36.36
CA HIS A 199 -52.18 93.15 -37.46
C HIS A 199 -53.72 93.03 -37.45
N HIS A 200 -54.40 94.09 -37.02
CA HIS A 200 -55.78 94.39 -37.37
C HIS A 200 -55.90 95.88 -37.72
#